data_AF-F5SZ78-F1
#
_entry.id   AF-F5SZ78-F1
#
_cell.length_a   1.000
_cell.length_b   1.000
_cell.length_c   1.000
_cell.angle_alpha   90.00
_cell.angle_beta   90.00
_cell.angle_gamma   90.00
#
_symmetry.space_group_name_H-M   'P 1'
#
loop_
_entity.id
_entity.type
_entity.pdbx_description
1 polymer ?
#
loop_
_entity_poly.entity_id
_entity_poly.type
_entity_poly.pdbx_seq_one_letter_code
_entity_poly.pdbx_strand_id
1 'polypeptide(L)'
;MKIAGAATLFATGLALLPTMAMSNDFSTVTRVHFVMDCMEANPKMNVYEGVHKCSCVADKMAEAFSEKEFEDISAGFMYKNLPADKGAEFRDDKGLKKGLKLFEQVNETAYKECRIHN
;
A
#
# COMPACT_ATOMS: atom_id res chain seq x y z
N MET A 1 -30.73 34.74 -50.09
CA MET A 1 -31.05 35.58 -48.91
C MET A 1 -30.67 34.77 -47.67
N LYS A 2 -29.83 35.34 -46.80
CA LYS A 2 -29.18 34.73 -45.63
C LYS A 2 -30.15 34.55 -44.45
N ILE A 3 -29.97 33.48 -43.66
CA ILE A 3 -29.83 33.42 -42.17
C ILE A 3 -29.86 31.93 -41.75
N ALA A 4 -28.75 31.29 -41.38
CA ALA A 4 -27.95 31.37 -40.13
C ALA A 4 -28.63 30.72 -38.90
N GLY A 5 -27.94 29.75 -38.28
CA GLY A 5 -28.28 29.09 -37.01
C GLY A 5 -29.04 27.77 -37.22
N ALA A 6 -28.68 26.61 -36.70
CA ALA A 6 -27.89 26.32 -35.51
C ALA A 6 -27.07 25.04 -35.74
N ALA A 7 -25.79 25.23 -36.05
CA ALA A 7 -24.78 24.23 -35.81
C ALA A 7 -24.47 24.23 -34.30
N THR A 8 -25.19 23.42 -33.51
CA THR A 8 -24.84 23.12 -32.08
C THR A 8 -25.87 22.16 -31.47
N LEU A 9 -25.90 20.89 -31.86
CA LEU A 9 -26.61 19.85 -31.09
C LEU A 9 -25.96 18.46 -31.25
N PHE A 10 -24.62 18.37 -31.14
CA PHE A 10 -23.91 17.08 -31.00
C PHE A 10 -22.62 17.25 -30.17
N ALA A 11 -22.67 17.99 -29.05
CA ALA A 11 -21.47 18.28 -28.26
C ALA A 11 -21.67 18.21 -26.73
N THR A 12 -22.59 17.39 -26.23
CA THR A 12 -22.85 17.26 -24.77
C THR A 12 -23.04 15.80 -24.34
N GLY A 13 -22.14 14.92 -24.76
CA GLY A 13 -22.19 13.51 -24.34
C GLY A 13 -20.83 12.83 -24.19
N LEU A 14 -19.73 13.58 -24.18
CA LEU A 14 -18.40 13.02 -23.98
C LEU A 14 -17.86 13.37 -22.59
N ALA A 15 -17.53 12.30 -21.85
CA ALA A 15 -16.63 12.27 -20.70
C ALA A 15 -17.18 12.70 -19.32
N LEU A 16 -18.11 11.89 -18.78
CA LEU A 16 -17.98 11.44 -17.38
C LEU A 16 -17.39 10.03 -17.41
N LEU A 17 -16.16 9.88 -17.94
CA LEU A 17 -15.38 8.72 -17.56
C LEU A 17 -14.90 9.04 -16.14
N PRO A 18 -15.24 8.25 -15.11
CA PRO A 18 -14.50 8.33 -13.88
C PRO A 18 -13.04 8.15 -14.29
N THR A 19 -12.20 9.15 -14.02
CA THR A 19 -10.77 8.93 -14.01
C THR A 19 -10.60 7.83 -12.99
N MET A 20 -10.44 6.59 -13.45
CA MET A 20 -9.97 5.49 -12.63
C MET A 20 -8.59 5.96 -12.20
N ALA A 21 -8.54 6.68 -11.09
CA ALA A 21 -7.31 6.98 -10.42
C ALA A 21 -6.78 5.60 -10.06
N MET A 22 -5.84 5.12 -10.87
CA MET A 22 -4.97 4.03 -10.51
C MET A 22 -4.04 4.57 -9.41
N SER A 23 -4.59 5.08 -8.31
CA SER A 23 -3.79 5.23 -7.11
C SER A 23 -3.56 3.81 -6.63
N ASN A 24 -2.31 3.48 -6.32
CA ASN A 24 -1.97 2.28 -5.56
C ASN A 24 -2.46 2.46 -4.11
N ASP A 25 -3.74 2.77 -3.95
CA ASP A 25 -4.34 2.97 -2.66
C ASP A 25 -4.74 1.61 -2.11
N PHE A 26 -4.12 1.25 -1.00
CA PHE A 26 -4.63 0.19 -0.16
C PHE A 26 -6.08 0.49 0.21
N SER A 27 -6.92 -0.55 0.14
CA SER A 27 -8.27 -0.53 0.66
C SER A 27 -8.28 -0.08 2.12
N THR A 28 -9.39 0.50 2.56
CA THR A 28 -9.55 0.92 3.96
C THR A 28 -9.28 -0.22 4.94
N VAL A 29 -9.69 -1.44 4.59
CA VAL A 29 -9.47 -2.63 5.42
C VAL A 29 -7.98 -2.93 5.54
N THR A 30 -7.24 -2.96 4.43
CA THR A 30 -5.80 -3.21 4.41
C THR A 30 -5.04 -2.14 5.20
N ARG A 31 -5.40 -0.87 5.05
CA ARG A 31 -4.80 0.23 5.84
C ARG A 31 -5.05 0.06 7.34
N VAL A 32 -6.30 -0.22 7.73
CA VAL A 32 -6.66 -0.38 9.15
C VAL A 32 -5.95 -1.57 9.75
N HIS A 33 -5.94 -2.73 9.09
CA HIS A 33 -5.22 -3.91 9.57
C HIS A 33 -3.72 -3.62 9.70
N PHE A 34 -3.09 -2.99 8.71
CA PHE A 34 -1.69 -2.61 8.79
C PHE A 34 -1.39 -1.72 10.01
N VAL A 35 -2.23 -0.70 10.25
CA VAL A 35 -2.05 0.22 11.37
C VAL A 35 -2.15 -0.52 12.70
N MET A 36 -3.12 -1.44 12.84
CA MET A 36 -3.29 -2.24 14.05
C MET A 36 -2.06 -3.14 14.30
N ASP A 37 -1.58 -3.84 13.26
CA ASP A 37 -0.41 -4.72 13.35
C ASP A 37 0.86 -3.92 13.68
N CYS A 38 1.03 -2.75 13.07
CA CYS A 38 2.15 -1.85 13.36
C CYS A 38 2.10 -1.34 14.82
N MET A 39 0.92 -1.01 15.34
CA MET A 39 0.78 -0.61 16.74
C MET A 39 1.09 -1.77 17.70
N GLU A 40 0.65 -2.98 17.38
CA GLU A 40 0.95 -4.20 18.16
C GLU A 40 2.45 -4.50 18.20
N ALA A 41 3.14 -4.35 17.05
CA ALA A 41 4.59 -4.50 16.95
C ALA A 41 5.36 -3.42 17.72
N ASN A 42 4.74 -2.29 18.05
CA ASN A 42 5.38 -1.13 18.69
C ASN A 42 4.63 -0.68 19.97
N PRO A 43 4.57 -1.53 21.02
CA PRO A 43 3.67 -1.36 22.17
C PRO A 43 4.03 -0.19 23.09
N LYS A 44 5.19 0.46 22.89
CA LYS A 44 5.62 1.62 23.68
C LYS A 44 4.92 2.92 23.27
N MET A 45 4.34 2.96 22.06
CA MET A 45 3.60 4.13 21.59
C MET A 45 2.23 4.17 22.25
N ASN A 46 1.80 5.36 22.66
CA ASN A 46 0.40 5.54 23.04
C ASN A 46 -0.50 5.47 21.78
N VAL A 47 -1.81 5.31 21.97
CA VAL A 47 -2.77 5.13 20.87
C VAL A 47 -2.70 6.25 19.82
N TYR A 48 -2.62 7.51 20.26
CA TYR A 48 -2.60 8.65 19.35
C TYR A 48 -1.32 8.68 18.51
N GLU A 49 -0.17 8.50 19.16
CA GLU A 49 1.12 8.42 18.50
C GLU A 49 1.19 7.23 17.54
N GLY A 50 0.73 6.06 17.98
CA GLY A 50 0.70 4.83 17.21
C GLY A 50 -0.13 4.97 15.94
N VAL A 51 -1.38 5.46 16.06
CA VAL A 51 -2.25 5.68 14.90
C VAL A 51 -1.61 6.65 13.91
N HIS A 52 -1.04 7.76 14.37
CA HIS A 52 -0.42 8.74 13.47
C HIS A 52 0.83 8.20 12.77
N LYS A 53 1.75 7.57 13.50
CA LYS A 53 3.01 7.07 12.92
C LYS A 53 2.80 5.82 12.07
N CYS A 54 1.96 4.89 12.50
CA CYS A 54 1.67 3.69 11.71
C CYS A 54 0.84 4.00 10.45
N SER A 55 -0.05 5.00 10.49
CA SER A 55 -0.74 5.48 9.27
C SER A 55 0.27 6.04 8.27
N CYS A 56 1.27 6.80 8.74
CA CYS A 56 2.36 7.29 7.88
C CYS A 56 3.13 6.13 7.21
N VAL A 57 3.42 5.05 7.96
CA VAL A 57 4.10 3.88 7.37
C VAL A 57 3.19 3.22 6.33
N ALA A 58 1.89 3.06 6.61
CA ALA A 58 0.95 2.50 5.65
C ALA A 58 0.93 3.31 4.33
N ASP A 59 0.95 4.64 4.42
CA ASP A 59 1.03 5.52 3.24
C ASP A 59 2.32 5.29 2.44
N LYS A 60 3.47 5.16 3.13
CA LYS A 60 4.76 4.84 2.48
C LYS A 60 4.80 3.46 1.83
N MET A 61 4.12 2.48 2.40
CA MET A 61 3.99 1.17 1.77
C MET A 61 3.09 1.24 0.53
N ALA A 62 1.98 1.98 0.58
CA ALA A 62 1.08 2.20 -0.56
C ALA A 62 1.73 2.99 -1.72
N GLU A 63 2.67 3.90 -1.42
CA GLU A 63 3.48 4.58 -2.44
C GLU A 63 4.39 3.59 -3.22
N ALA A 64 4.83 2.51 -2.58
CA ALA A 64 5.82 1.58 -3.13
C ALA A 64 5.25 0.28 -3.72
N PHE A 65 4.06 -0.14 -3.29
CA PHE A 65 3.45 -1.41 -3.66
C PHE A 65 1.99 -1.23 -4.06
N SER A 66 1.54 -1.99 -5.06
CA SER A 66 0.10 -2.24 -5.18
C SER A 66 -0.41 -3.08 -4.00
N GLU A 67 -1.69 -2.98 -3.66
CA GLU A 67 -2.29 -3.77 -2.57
C GLU A 67 -2.04 -5.27 -2.74
N LYS A 68 -2.19 -5.79 -3.97
CA LYS A 68 -1.93 -7.20 -4.28
C LYS A 68 -0.48 -7.59 -4.00
N GLU A 69 0.49 -6.78 -4.44
CA GLU A 69 1.91 -7.05 -4.17
C GLU A 69 2.21 -6.99 -2.68
N PHE A 70 1.62 -6.02 -1.97
CA PHE A 70 1.75 -5.90 -0.53
C PHE A 70 1.19 -7.13 0.20
N GLU A 71 0.00 -7.60 -0.14
CA GLU A 71 -0.61 -8.80 0.45
C GLU A 71 0.22 -10.06 0.18
N ASP A 72 0.66 -10.26 -1.08
CA ASP A 72 1.47 -11.42 -1.47
C ASP A 72 2.82 -11.44 -0.73
N ILE A 73 3.48 -10.28 -0.60
CA ILE A 73 4.82 -10.18 0.00
C ILE A 73 4.75 -10.11 1.54
N SER A 74 3.75 -9.46 2.13
CA SER A 74 3.61 -9.31 3.58
C SER A 74 3.44 -10.66 4.27
N ALA A 75 2.69 -11.59 3.68
CA ALA A 75 2.61 -12.97 4.16
C ALA A 75 4.00 -13.64 4.17
N GLY A 76 4.74 -13.52 3.07
CA GLY A 76 6.12 -14.02 2.99
C GLY A 76 7.02 -13.38 4.05
N PHE A 77 6.88 -12.08 4.31
CA PHE A 77 7.68 -11.36 5.31
C PHE A 77 7.38 -11.83 6.74
N MET A 78 6.11 -12.08 7.06
CA MET A 78 5.69 -12.58 8.38
C MET A 78 6.15 -14.03 8.60
N TYR A 79 6.08 -14.89 7.58
CA TYR A 79 6.32 -16.31 7.71
C TYR A 79 7.75 -16.77 7.38
N LYS A 80 8.61 -15.92 6.80
CA LYS A 80 10.02 -16.29 6.49
C LYS A 80 10.84 -16.71 7.72
N ASN A 81 10.43 -16.29 8.92
CA ASN A 81 11.08 -16.60 10.19
C ASN A 81 10.53 -17.85 10.87
N LEU A 82 9.57 -18.55 10.25
CA LEU A 82 9.10 -19.84 10.76
C LEU A 82 10.24 -20.87 10.80
N PRO A 83 10.28 -21.74 11.82
CA PRO A 83 11.31 -22.75 11.92
C PRO A 83 11.19 -23.82 10.83
N ALA A 84 12.34 -24.40 10.47
CA ALA A 84 12.48 -25.51 9.53
C ALA A 84 11.91 -25.22 8.12
N ASP A 85 11.42 -26.25 7.45
CA ASP A 85 11.02 -26.23 6.03
C ASP A 85 9.88 -25.24 5.76
N LYS A 86 9.02 -24.98 6.75
CA LYS A 86 7.89 -24.05 6.62
C LYS A 86 8.33 -22.60 6.37
N GLY A 87 9.44 -22.16 6.97
CA GLY A 87 10.00 -20.83 6.69
C GLY A 87 10.91 -20.83 5.46
N ALA A 88 11.53 -21.98 5.15
CA ALA A 88 12.37 -22.13 3.96
C ALA A 88 11.57 -21.91 2.67
N GLU A 89 10.31 -22.36 2.61
CA GLU A 89 9.41 -22.12 1.47
C GLU A 89 9.32 -20.64 1.09
N PHE A 90 9.19 -19.74 2.07
CA PHE A 90 9.08 -18.29 1.81
C PHE A 90 10.45 -17.62 1.60
N ARG A 91 11.48 -18.09 2.30
CA ARG A 91 12.82 -17.48 2.26
C ARG A 91 13.61 -17.84 1.00
N ASP A 92 13.45 -19.07 0.52
CA ASP A 92 14.25 -19.64 -0.56
C ASP A 92 13.53 -19.57 -1.92
N ASP A 93 12.25 -19.17 -1.95
CA ASP A 93 11.52 -18.87 -3.19
C ASP A 93 12.19 -17.70 -3.95
N LYS A 94 12.64 -17.99 -5.17
CA LYS A 94 13.37 -17.03 -6.02
C LYS A 94 12.47 -15.90 -6.53
N GLY A 95 11.17 -16.14 -6.68
CA GLY A 95 10.19 -15.15 -7.09
C GLY A 95 9.91 -14.13 -5.97
N LEU A 96 9.85 -14.59 -4.72
CA LEU A 96 9.57 -13.77 -3.54
C LEU A 96 10.81 -13.02 -3.03
N LYS A 97 12.01 -13.58 -3.17
CA LYS A 97 13.24 -12.99 -2.59
C LYS A 97 13.49 -11.53 -2.97
N LYS A 98 13.22 -11.15 -4.23
CA LYS A 98 13.36 -9.76 -4.68
C LYS A 98 12.32 -8.85 -4.04
N GLY A 99 11.06 -9.30 -4.00
CA GLY A 99 9.95 -8.58 -3.36
C GLY A 99 10.17 -8.39 -1.86
N LEU A 100 10.59 -9.46 -1.16
CA LEU A 100 10.89 -9.44 0.27
C LEU A 100 12.01 -8.45 0.62
N LYS A 101 13.08 -8.41 -0.19
CA LYS A 101 14.17 -7.44 0.01
C LYS A 101 13.69 -6.00 -0.19
N LEU A 102 12.87 -5.75 -1.21
CA LEU A 102 12.30 -4.42 -1.43
C LEU A 102 11.36 -4.03 -0.27
N PHE A 103 10.52 -4.97 0.18
CA PHE A 103 9.62 -4.77 1.31
C PHE A 103 10.38 -4.42 2.60
N GLU A 104 11.44 -5.16 2.92
CA GLU A 104 12.34 -4.85 4.04
C GLU A 104 12.89 -3.43 3.94
N GLN A 105 13.43 -3.06 2.77
CA GLN A 105 14.04 -1.75 2.55
C GLN A 105 13.03 -0.60 2.69
N VAL A 106 11.84 -0.75 2.10
CA VAL A 106 10.77 0.25 2.19
C VAL A 106 10.27 0.34 3.63
N ASN A 107 10.03 -0.79 4.30
CA ASN A 107 9.56 -0.80 5.69
C ASN A 107 10.56 -0.14 6.65
N GLU A 108 11.85 -0.46 6.54
CA GLU A 108 12.90 0.18 7.35
C GLU A 108 13.01 1.69 7.09
N THR A 109 12.88 2.11 5.83
CA THR A 109 12.93 3.52 5.45
C THR A 109 11.70 4.26 5.97
N ALA A 110 10.51 3.68 5.80
CA ALA A 110 9.25 4.22 6.28
C ALA A 110 9.25 4.36 7.81
N TYR A 111 9.76 3.37 8.56
CA TYR A 111 9.89 3.50 10.02
C TYR A 111 10.75 4.69 10.42
N LYS A 112 11.88 4.92 9.72
CA LYS A 112 12.75 6.08 9.97
C LYS A 112 12.05 7.40 9.64
N GLU A 113 11.44 7.50 8.46
CA GLU A 113 10.74 8.70 8.00
C GLU A 113 9.54 9.05 8.89
N CYS A 114 8.77 8.04 9.31
CA CYS A 114 7.62 8.15 10.19
C CYS A 114 7.98 8.18 11.68
N ARG A 115 9.29 8.23 12.02
CA ARG A 115 9.81 8.39 13.38
C ARG A 115 9.35 7.29 14.35
N ILE A 116 9.27 6.05 13.87
CA ILE A 116 9.15 4.87 14.72
C ILE A 116 10.57 4.38 15.03
N HIS A 117 10.95 4.48 16.30
CA HIS A 117 12.24 4.00 16.80
C HIS A 117 12.00 2.68 17.52
N ASN A 118 12.62 1.61 17.03
CA ASN A 118 12.58 0.27 17.62
C ASN A 118 13.38 0.23 18.93
#